data_AF-A0A1I5KJR3-F1
#
_entry.id   AF-A0A1I5KJR3-F1
#
_cell.length_a   1.000
_cell.length_b   1.000
_cell.length_c   1.000
_cell.angle_alpha   90.00
_cell.angle_beta   90.00
_cell.angle_gamma   90.00
#
_symmetry.space_group_name_H-M   'P 1'
#
loop_
_entity.id
_entity.type
_entity.pdbx_description
1 polymer ?
#
loop_
_entity_poly.entity_id
_entity_poly.type
_entity_poly.pdbx_seq_one_letter_code
_entity_poly.pdbx_strand_id
1 'polypeptide(L)'
;MPVRMTRSIATFAALALALPVLSCAPQEDAPEEPAAVAEEEGAQEASGEADSAPPSHSEFSDTAWRVMAEDGARYVTYIDADGTYRDFRNGEPWQEGSWKFDPAEDSADGVDLLCFMPDAEDGSERCWEPGRLLDDELIVTSGGGRRVALEKVTYTAPEGAETEE
;
A
#
# COMPACT_ATOMS: atom_id res chain seq x y z
N MET A 1 -14.67 20.26 59.54
CA MET A 1 -15.97 19.57 59.67
C MET A 1 -15.85 18.21 59.00
N PRO A 2 -15.97 17.09 59.73
CA PRO A 2 -15.96 15.75 59.16
C PRO A 2 -17.40 15.21 59.04
N VAL A 3 -17.76 14.65 57.88
CA VAL A 3 -18.95 13.80 57.76
C VAL A 3 -18.50 12.42 57.32
N ARG A 4 -18.85 11.43 58.15
CA ARG A 4 -18.62 9.99 57.99
C ARG A 4 -19.76 9.34 57.20
N MET A 5 -19.43 8.17 56.64
CA MET A 5 -20.29 7.00 56.33
C MET A 5 -21.29 7.20 55.17
N THR A 6 -21.41 6.27 54.22
CA THR A 6 -21.92 4.92 54.45
C THR A 6 -21.54 3.98 53.28
N ARG A 7 -21.18 2.74 53.62
CA ARG A 7 -20.98 1.58 52.72
C ARG A 7 -22.26 1.23 51.96
N SER A 8 -22.15 0.82 50.69
CA SER A 8 -23.08 -0.13 50.08
C SER A 8 -22.32 -1.25 49.37
N ILE A 9 -22.67 -2.49 49.75
CA ILE A 9 -22.19 -3.78 49.24
C ILE A 9 -23.33 -4.36 48.40
N ALA A 10 -23.04 -4.82 47.18
CA ALA A 10 -23.76 -5.87 46.42
C ALA A 10 -22.91 -6.16 45.16
N THR A 11 -22.14 -7.26 45.04
CA THR A 11 -22.50 -8.68 44.85
C THR A 11 -23.32 -8.96 43.57
N PHE A 12 -22.93 -10.04 42.86
CA PHE A 12 -23.56 -10.71 41.69
C PHE A 12 -23.16 -10.15 40.30
N ALA A 13 -22.80 -10.93 39.28
CA ALA A 13 -22.76 -12.38 39.07
C ALA A 13 -21.76 -12.70 37.95
N ALA A 14 -21.09 -13.85 38.07
CA ALA A 14 -20.39 -14.49 36.96
C ALA A 14 -21.41 -14.91 35.90
N LEU A 15 -21.15 -14.58 34.63
CA LEU A 15 -21.85 -15.18 33.50
C LEU A 15 -20.83 -15.76 32.54
N ALA A 16 -20.54 -17.04 32.75
CA ALA A 16 -19.92 -17.90 31.76
C ALA A 16 -20.95 -18.18 30.66
N LEU A 17 -20.63 -17.84 29.42
CA LEU A 17 -21.36 -18.30 28.25
C LEU A 17 -20.46 -19.25 27.46
N ALA A 18 -20.82 -20.52 27.60
CA ALA A 18 -20.30 -21.63 26.84
C ALA A 18 -20.63 -21.44 25.35
N LEU A 19 -19.60 -21.50 24.49
CA LEU A 19 -19.76 -21.62 23.05
C LEU A 19 -19.82 -23.11 22.67
N PRO A 20 -20.82 -23.53 21.88
CA PRO A 20 -21.04 -24.93 21.56
C PRO A 20 -20.00 -25.47 20.57
N VAL A 21 -19.57 -26.69 20.87
CA VAL A 21 -18.85 -27.61 19.98
C VAL A 21 -19.74 -27.98 18.80
N LEU A 22 -19.37 -27.51 17.60
CA LEU A 22 -19.89 -28.08 16.36
C LEU A 22 -18.87 -29.07 15.82
N SER A 23 -19.29 -30.33 15.89
CA SER A 23 -18.69 -31.52 15.30
C SER A 23 -18.50 -31.35 13.79
N CYS A 24 -17.27 -31.53 13.31
CA CYS A 24 -17.02 -32.03 11.97
C CYS A 24 -15.86 -33.02 12.06
N ALA A 25 -16.19 -34.30 12.08
CA ALA A 25 -15.23 -35.38 11.99
C ALA A 25 -14.50 -35.32 10.64
N PRO A 26 -13.24 -35.76 10.59
CA PRO A 26 -12.99 -36.95 9.79
C PRO A 26 -12.08 -37.97 10.50
N GLN A 27 -12.59 -39.20 10.53
CA GLN A 27 -11.91 -40.46 10.19
C GLN A 27 -10.52 -40.70 10.79
N GLU A 28 -10.50 -41.50 11.85
CA GLU A 28 -9.33 -42.29 12.27
C GLU A 28 -9.04 -43.38 11.23
N ASP A 29 -7.84 -43.36 10.64
CA ASP A 29 -7.09 -44.57 10.30
C ASP A 29 -5.61 -44.20 10.22
N ALA A 30 -4.83 -44.77 11.14
CA ALA A 30 -3.37 -44.85 11.12
C ALA A 30 -3.06 -46.36 11.16
N PRO A 31 -1.99 -46.90 10.51
CA PRO A 31 -0.61 -46.45 10.72
C PRO A 31 0.37 -46.60 9.51
N GLU A 32 1.59 -46.02 9.67
CA GLU A 32 2.95 -46.40 9.17
C GLU A 32 3.08 -47.20 7.85
N GLU A 33 3.93 -46.89 6.85
CA GLU A 33 5.32 -46.38 6.80
C GLU A 33 5.69 -46.06 5.30
N PRO A 34 6.93 -45.64 4.94
CA PRO A 34 7.20 -44.52 4.02
C PRO A 34 7.48 -44.94 2.56
N ALA A 35 7.19 -44.06 1.60
CA ALA A 35 8.02 -43.82 0.41
C ALA A 35 7.41 -42.78 -0.53
N ALA A 36 8.32 -42.02 -1.16
CA ALA A 36 8.22 -41.38 -2.46
C ALA A 36 7.61 -39.96 -2.54
N VAL A 37 8.52 -38.99 -2.44
CA VAL A 37 8.71 -37.85 -3.37
C VAL A 37 7.52 -37.45 -4.25
N ALA A 38 6.98 -36.28 -3.94
CA ALA A 38 6.61 -35.26 -4.93
C ALA A 38 6.64 -33.91 -4.19
N GLU A 39 7.83 -33.33 -4.05
CA GLU A 39 7.95 -31.88 -3.93
C GLU A 39 7.46 -31.33 -5.27
N GLU A 40 6.19 -30.91 -5.34
CA GLU A 40 5.78 -29.98 -6.39
C GLU A 40 6.41 -28.63 -6.05
N GLU A 41 7.60 -28.43 -6.63
CA GLU A 41 8.11 -27.15 -7.07
C GLU A 41 7.01 -26.40 -7.82
N GLY A 42 6.22 -25.64 -7.07
CA GLY A 42 5.52 -24.46 -7.54
C GLY A 42 6.30 -23.21 -7.15
N ALA A 43 7.63 -23.26 -7.20
CA ALA A 43 8.41 -22.06 -7.37
C ALA A 43 8.02 -21.52 -8.75
N GLN A 44 7.10 -20.56 -8.77
CA GLN A 44 7.08 -19.57 -9.83
C GLN A 44 8.43 -18.87 -9.75
N GLU A 45 9.43 -19.48 -10.40
CA GLU A 45 10.52 -18.75 -10.98
C GLU A 45 9.85 -17.69 -11.84
N ALA A 46 9.88 -16.44 -11.38
CA ALA A 46 9.82 -15.30 -12.25
C ALA A 46 11.04 -15.39 -13.17
N SER A 47 10.94 -16.27 -14.18
CA SER A 47 11.87 -16.41 -15.26
C SER A 47 11.81 -15.11 -16.04
N GLY A 48 12.84 -14.29 -15.86
CA GLY A 48 13.01 -13.05 -16.58
C GLY A 48 13.13 -11.86 -15.65
N GLU A 49 14.19 -11.80 -14.85
CA GLU A 49 14.77 -10.51 -14.50
C GLU A 49 15.32 -9.91 -15.81
N ALA A 50 14.41 -9.36 -16.61
CA ALA A 50 14.78 -8.55 -17.74
C ALA A 50 15.52 -7.34 -17.17
N ASP A 51 16.72 -7.13 -17.70
CA ASP A 51 17.61 -6.01 -17.45
C ASP A 51 16.93 -4.69 -17.90
N SER A 52 15.92 -4.25 -17.14
CA SER A 52 15.13 -3.06 -17.44
C SER A 52 15.40 -2.02 -16.37
N ALA A 53 16.22 -1.02 -16.69
CA ALA A 53 16.60 0.08 -15.80
C ALA A 53 15.40 0.69 -15.03
N PRO A 54 15.63 1.30 -13.84
CA PRO A 54 14.58 2.07 -13.16
C PRO A 54 13.98 3.11 -14.12
N PRO A 55 12.67 3.43 -13.97
CA PRO A 55 12.00 4.36 -14.85
C PRO A 55 12.64 5.75 -14.77
N SER A 56 12.74 6.40 -15.92
CA SER A 56 13.20 7.79 -16.03
C SER A 56 12.17 8.76 -15.44
N HIS A 57 12.62 9.94 -15.01
CA HIS A 57 11.73 10.93 -14.38
C HIS A 57 10.56 11.34 -15.29
N SER A 58 10.80 11.41 -16.61
CA SER A 58 9.77 11.74 -17.60
C SER A 58 8.64 10.72 -17.68
N GLU A 59 8.83 9.49 -17.20
CA GLU A 59 7.78 8.46 -17.22
C GLU A 59 6.68 8.67 -16.18
N PHE A 60 6.89 9.60 -15.23
CA PHE A 60 5.92 9.97 -14.20
C PHE A 60 5.16 11.24 -14.54
N SER A 61 5.73 12.14 -15.32
CA SER A 61 5.04 13.36 -15.77
C SER A 61 3.86 13.03 -16.68
N ASP A 62 2.73 13.71 -16.50
CA ASP A 62 1.46 13.48 -17.23
C ASP A 62 0.96 12.04 -17.16
N THR A 63 0.98 11.47 -15.95
CA THR A 63 0.51 10.11 -15.72
C THR A 63 -0.48 10.01 -14.58
N ALA A 64 -1.20 8.88 -14.54
CA ALA A 64 -2.04 8.52 -13.42
C ALA A 64 -1.73 7.10 -12.97
N TRP A 65 -1.64 6.90 -11.66
CA TRP A 65 -1.31 5.63 -11.03
C TRP A 65 -2.37 5.24 -10.02
N ARG A 66 -2.81 3.98 -10.07
CA ARG A 66 -3.86 3.42 -9.20
C ARG A 66 -3.30 2.38 -8.24
N VAL A 67 -3.83 2.39 -7.02
CA VAL A 67 -3.67 1.29 -6.06
C VAL A 67 -5.01 0.96 -5.41
N MET A 68 -5.21 -0.33 -5.11
CA MET A 68 -6.30 -0.83 -4.27
C MET A 68 -5.77 -1.13 -2.87
N ALA A 69 -6.35 -0.49 -1.84
CA ALA A 69 -6.02 -0.77 -0.46
C ALA A 69 -6.75 -2.01 0.08
N GLU A 70 -6.29 -2.54 1.21
CA GLU A 70 -6.88 -3.73 1.86
C GLU A 70 -8.33 -3.52 2.30
N ASP A 71 -8.73 -2.28 2.59
CA ASP A 71 -10.11 -1.90 2.92
C ASP A 71 -11.02 -1.77 1.67
N GLY A 72 -10.48 -2.03 0.48
CA GLY A 72 -11.16 -1.90 -0.80
C GLY A 72 -11.20 -0.47 -1.35
N ALA A 73 -10.61 0.52 -0.65
CA ALA A 73 -10.52 1.87 -1.18
C ALA A 73 -9.59 1.91 -2.39
N ARG A 74 -10.05 2.60 -3.44
CA ARG A 74 -9.27 2.87 -4.65
C ARG A 74 -8.63 4.24 -4.53
N TYR A 75 -7.31 4.29 -4.64
CA TYR A 75 -6.57 5.55 -4.73
C TYR A 75 -6.08 5.73 -6.16
N VAL A 76 -6.17 6.95 -6.68
CA VAL A 76 -5.58 7.35 -7.97
C VAL A 76 -4.80 8.63 -7.77
N THR A 77 -3.52 8.61 -8.12
CA THR A 77 -2.62 9.76 -8.09
C THR A 77 -2.37 10.22 -9.51
N TYR A 78 -2.76 11.44 -9.82
CA TYR A 78 -2.37 12.14 -11.05
C TYR A 78 -1.08 12.90 -10.78
N ILE A 79 -0.11 12.78 -11.68
CA ILE A 79 1.18 13.47 -11.62
C ILE A 79 1.24 14.37 -12.85
N ASP A 80 0.98 15.66 -12.64
CA ASP A 80 0.86 16.65 -13.71
C ASP A 80 2.26 17.20 -14.08
N ALA A 81 2.47 17.59 -15.35
CA ALA A 81 3.78 18.05 -15.83
C ALA A 81 4.27 19.37 -15.24
N ASP A 82 3.40 20.17 -14.63
CA ASP A 82 3.73 21.43 -13.99
C ASP A 82 4.35 21.27 -12.58
N GLY A 83 4.49 20.03 -12.11
CA GLY A 83 5.00 19.72 -10.78
C GLY A 83 3.90 19.55 -9.72
N THR A 84 2.63 19.57 -10.11
CA THR A 84 1.48 19.33 -9.23
C THR A 84 1.10 17.85 -9.22
N TYR A 85 0.62 17.34 -8.09
CA TYR A 85 -0.05 16.05 -8.03
C TYR A 85 -1.44 16.19 -7.41
N ARG A 86 -2.34 15.27 -7.80
CA ARG A 86 -3.72 15.23 -7.33
C ARG A 86 -4.12 13.80 -6.99
N ASP A 87 -4.48 13.58 -5.75
CA ASP A 87 -4.94 12.30 -5.24
C ASP A 87 -6.46 12.24 -5.12
N PHE A 88 -7.02 11.12 -5.54
CA PHE A 88 -8.44 10.80 -5.41
C PHE A 88 -8.61 9.53 -4.60
N ARG A 89 -9.59 9.53 -3.68
CA ARG A 89 -10.01 8.35 -2.93
C ARG A 89 -11.43 8.00 -3.34
N ASN A 90 -11.59 6.82 -3.95
CA ASN A 90 -12.87 6.34 -4.49
C ASN A 90 -13.51 7.28 -5.53
N GLY A 91 -12.69 8.07 -6.22
CA GLY A 91 -13.13 9.04 -7.23
C GLY A 91 -13.41 10.45 -6.69
N GLU A 92 -13.36 10.65 -5.38
CA GLU A 92 -13.48 11.97 -4.77
C GLU A 92 -12.09 12.60 -4.57
N PRO A 93 -11.92 13.90 -4.81
CA PRO A 93 -10.69 14.61 -4.47
C PRO A 93 -10.34 14.38 -3.00
N TRP A 94 -9.10 14.02 -2.74
CA TRP A 94 -8.64 13.69 -1.40
C TRP A 94 -7.51 14.60 -0.94
N GLN A 95 -6.53 14.85 -1.80
CA GLN A 95 -5.34 15.61 -1.47
C GLN A 95 -4.67 16.12 -2.75
N GLU A 96 -3.94 17.22 -2.65
CA GLU A 96 -3.10 17.76 -3.72
C GLU A 96 -1.83 18.38 -3.14
N GLY A 97 -0.89 18.68 -4.01
CA GLY A 97 0.32 19.41 -3.66
C GLY A 97 1.35 19.32 -4.77
N SER A 98 2.63 19.40 -4.41
CA SER A 98 3.73 19.31 -5.37
C SER A 98 4.39 17.93 -5.38
N TRP A 99 5.04 17.58 -6.48
CA TRP A 99 5.87 16.38 -6.57
C TRP A 99 7.26 16.72 -7.13
N LYS A 100 8.25 15.90 -6.78
CA LYS A 100 9.63 16.01 -7.29
C LYS A 100 10.34 14.66 -7.23
N PHE A 101 11.47 14.58 -7.92
CA PHE A 101 12.50 13.59 -7.64
C PHE A 101 13.54 14.17 -6.70
N ASP A 102 13.78 13.50 -5.58
CA ASP A 102 14.92 13.77 -4.72
C ASP A 102 16.08 12.84 -5.06
N PRO A 103 17.31 13.36 -5.14
CA PRO A 103 18.45 12.59 -5.60
C PRO A 103 18.77 11.42 -4.68
N ALA A 104 19.26 10.35 -5.29
CA ALA A 104 19.59 9.06 -4.70
C ALA A 104 20.53 9.05 -3.47
N GLU A 105 21.10 10.19 -3.06
CA GLU A 105 21.95 10.29 -1.86
C GLU A 105 21.23 9.80 -0.59
N ASP A 106 19.89 9.94 -0.57
CA ASP A 106 19.03 9.53 0.52
C ASP A 106 18.33 8.17 0.30
N SER A 107 18.60 7.50 -0.84
CA SER A 107 18.05 6.19 -1.19
C SER A 107 18.97 5.04 -0.80
N ALA A 108 18.42 3.85 -0.52
CA ALA A 108 19.22 2.68 -0.18
C ALA A 108 19.95 2.10 -1.40
N ASP A 109 19.31 2.16 -2.58
CA ASP A 109 19.74 1.46 -3.79
C ASP A 109 20.33 2.38 -4.86
N GLY A 110 20.54 3.66 -4.54
CA GLY A 110 21.09 4.63 -5.48
C GLY A 110 20.07 5.10 -6.54
N VAL A 111 18.78 5.07 -6.20
CA VAL A 111 17.66 5.43 -7.07
C VAL A 111 17.02 6.73 -6.56
N ASP A 112 16.78 7.69 -7.44
CA ASP A 112 16.10 8.95 -7.08
C ASP A 112 14.70 8.65 -6.52
N LEU A 113 14.33 9.33 -5.44
CA LEU A 113 13.08 9.12 -4.72
C LEU A 113 11.97 9.98 -5.32
N LEU A 114 10.83 9.37 -5.64
CA LEU A 114 9.61 10.09 -6.01
C LEU A 114 8.92 10.61 -4.73
N CYS A 115 9.00 11.92 -4.51
CA CYS A 115 8.48 12.59 -3.33
C CYS A 115 7.23 13.40 -3.63
N PHE A 116 6.20 13.20 -2.81
CA PHE A 116 4.95 13.97 -2.81
C PHE A 116 4.90 14.86 -1.57
N MET A 117 4.70 16.17 -1.78
CA MET A 117 4.64 17.20 -0.75
C MET A 117 3.23 17.79 -0.73
N PRO A 118 2.38 17.38 0.22
CA PRO A 118 1.00 17.84 0.29
C PRO A 118 0.90 19.32 0.65
N ASP A 119 -0.10 20.02 0.11
CA ASP A 119 -0.35 21.43 0.47
C ASP A 119 -1.06 21.61 1.82
N ALA A 120 -1.70 20.55 2.31
CA ALA A 120 -2.38 20.57 3.60
C ALA A 120 -1.40 20.86 4.75
N GLU A 121 -1.78 21.71 5.71
CA GLU A 121 -0.93 22.10 6.84
C GLU A 121 -0.51 20.91 7.73
N ASP A 122 -1.33 19.86 7.79
CA ASP A 122 -1.06 18.60 8.48
C ASP A 122 -0.53 17.49 7.55
N GLY A 123 -0.35 17.81 6.27
CA GLY A 123 0.24 16.95 5.28
C GLY A 123 1.70 16.67 5.58
N SER A 124 2.10 15.40 5.45
CA SER A 124 3.49 14.99 5.61
C SER A 124 4.04 14.54 4.27
N GLU A 125 5.23 14.99 3.93
CA GLU A 125 5.97 14.54 2.75
C GLU A 125 6.13 13.02 2.73
N ARG A 126 5.96 12.42 1.55
CA ARG A 126 6.10 10.98 1.32
C ARG A 126 6.98 10.72 0.11
N CYS A 127 8.15 10.17 0.36
CA CYS A 127 9.08 9.71 -0.66
C CYS A 127 9.00 8.21 -0.86
N TRP A 128 9.08 7.81 -2.11
CA TRP A 128 8.98 6.44 -2.59
C TRP A 128 10.14 6.14 -3.51
N GLU A 129 10.80 5.01 -3.28
CA GLU A 129 11.77 4.45 -4.21
C GLU A 129 11.01 3.72 -5.33
N PRO A 130 11.09 4.20 -6.58
CA PRO A 130 10.46 3.52 -7.70
C PRO A 130 11.25 2.28 -8.09
N GLY A 131 10.58 1.14 -8.15
CA GLY A 131 11.11 -0.09 -8.72
C GLY A 131 11.09 -0.06 -10.25
N ARG A 132 11.16 -1.23 -10.87
CA ARG A 132 11.08 -1.36 -12.34
C ARG A 132 9.63 -1.22 -12.80
N LEU A 133 9.43 -0.56 -13.94
CA LEU A 133 8.15 -0.49 -14.65
C LEU A 133 8.04 -1.69 -15.61
N LEU A 134 7.00 -2.51 -15.46
CA LEU A 134 6.74 -3.70 -16.27
C LEU A 134 5.27 -3.75 -16.64
N ASP A 135 4.95 -3.72 -17.94
CA ASP A 135 3.57 -3.84 -18.46
C ASP A 135 2.54 -2.95 -17.72
N ASP A 136 2.87 -1.66 -17.57
CA ASP A 136 2.07 -0.65 -16.85
C ASP A 136 1.95 -0.86 -15.32
N GLU A 137 2.65 -1.83 -14.76
CA GLU A 137 2.74 -2.05 -13.31
C GLU A 137 4.10 -1.56 -12.76
N LEU A 138 4.05 -0.82 -11.66
CA LEU A 138 5.22 -0.31 -10.94
C LEU A 138 5.14 -0.68 -9.47
N ILE A 139 6.19 -1.31 -8.94
CA ILE A 139 6.32 -1.47 -7.48
C ILE A 139 7.07 -0.26 -6.92
N VAL A 140 6.50 0.41 -5.93
CA VAL A 140 7.17 1.47 -5.17
C VAL A 140 7.42 1.04 -3.73
N THR A 141 8.56 1.46 -3.17
CA THR A 141 8.97 1.11 -1.80
C THR A 141 9.13 2.38 -0.96
N SER A 142 8.46 2.43 0.19
CA SER A 142 8.67 3.53 1.15
C SER A 142 9.98 3.35 1.93
N GLY A 143 10.51 4.42 2.52
CA GLY A 143 11.71 4.34 3.39
C GLY A 143 11.59 3.39 4.60
N GLY A 144 10.36 2.98 4.98
CA GLY A 144 10.12 1.96 6.01
C GLY A 144 10.05 0.51 5.47
N GLY A 145 10.36 0.29 4.19
CA GLY A 145 10.34 -1.02 3.53
C GLY A 145 8.96 -1.52 3.06
N ARG A 146 7.89 -0.74 3.28
CA ARG A 146 6.56 -1.09 2.73
C ARG A 146 6.58 -0.96 1.21
N ARG A 147 6.15 -2.03 0.52
CA ARG A 147 6.01 -2.10 -0.94
C ARG A 147 4.55 -1.93 -1.36
N VAL A 148 4.32 -1.25 -2.47
CA VAL A 148 2.99 -1.03 -3.05
C VAL A 148 3.07 -1.24 -4.56
N ALA A 149 2.15 -2.04 -5.11
CA ALA A 149 1.99 -2.17 -6.56
C ALA A 149 1.05 -1.07 -7.08
N LEU A 150 1.52 -0.31 -8.06
CA LEU A 150 0.80 0.74 -8.77
C LEU A 150 0.51 0.28 -10.19
N GLU A 151 -0.70 0.51 -10.66
CA GLU A 151 -1.09 0.27 -12.04
C GLU A 151 -1.27 1.61 -12.75
N LYS A 152 -0.65 1.77 -13.93
CA LYS A 152 -0.85 2.95 -14.76
C LYS A 152 -2.28 2.96 -15.31
N VAL A 153 -2.96 4.09 -15.18
CA VAL A 153 -4.34 4.26 -15.66
C VAL A 153 -4.44 5.46 -16.60
N THR A 154 -5.59 5.59 -17.27
CA THR A 154 -5.84 6.72 -18.16
C THR A 154 -5.73 8.04 -17.40
N TYR A 155 -4.77 8.86 -17.82
CA TYR A 155 -4.58 10.21 -17.32
C TYR A 155 -5.57 11.19 -17.97
N THR A 156 -5.98 12.19 -17.21
CA THR A 156 -6.80 13.31 -17.69
C THR A 156 -6.21 14.57 -17.07
N ALA A 157 -5.56 15.35 -17.93
CA ALA A 157 -4.96 16.61 -17.55
C ALA A 157 -6.03 17.60 -17.05
N PRO A 158 -5.70 18.46 -16.07
CA PRO A 158 -6.59 19.53 -15.66
C PRO A 158 -6.81 20.54 -16.80
N GLU A 159 -8.00 21.15 -16.86
CA GLU A 159 -8.31 22.17 -17.86
C GLU A 159 -7.35 23.36 -17.73
N GLY A 160 -6.71 23.77 -18.83
CA GLY A 160 -5.79 24.90 -18.84
C GLY A 160 -4.31 24.56 -18.60
N ALA A 161 -3.94 23.28 -18.51
CA ALA A 161 -2.54 22.83 -18.50
C ALA A 161 -1.86 22.93 -19.90
N GLU A 162 -2.28 23.86 -20.74
CA GLU A 162 -1.65 24.10 -22.03
C GLU A 162 -0.32 24.81 -21.77
N THR A 163 0.77 24.04 -21.84
CA THR A 163 2.14 24.55 -21.76
C THR A 163 2.31 25.64 -22.82
N GLU A 164 2.37 26.90 -22.39
CA GLU A 164 2.83 27.98 -23.26
C GLU A 164 4.30 27.68 -23.62
N GLU A 165 4.52 27.24 -24.87
CA GLU A 165 5.85 26.95 -25.48
C GLU A 165 6.76 28.18 -25.55
#